data_AF-A0AB74LTQ6-F1
#
_entry.id   AF-A0AB74LTQ6-F1
#
_cell.length_a   1.000
_cell.length_b   1.000
_cell.length_c   1.000
_cell.angle_alpha   90.00
_cell.angle_beta   90.00
_cell.angle_gamma   90.00
#
_symmetry.space_group_name_H-M   'P 1'
#
loop_
_entity.id
_entity.type
_entity.pdbx_description
1 polymer ?
#
loop_
_entity_poly.entity_id
_entity_poly.type
_entity_poly.pdbx_seq_one_letter_code
_entity_poly.pdbx_strand_id
1 'polypeptide(L)'
;MKIKSKTSTIKSVSVALGALVLVNTGACAQYASDQAAHAADVRAIQARRDQHAANVAALYGDYAAADAYAHAAHVRRVQSYRDAGYAQRLRYWGY
;
A
#
# COMPACT_ATOMS: atom_id res chain seq x y z
N MET A 1 -7.03 -12.16 -60.99
CA MET A 1 -7.38 -12.71 -59.66
C MET A 1 -6.91 -11.75 -58.57
N LYS A 2 -7.79 -11.27 -57.69
CA LYS A 2 -7.45 -10.29 -56.63
C LYS A 2 -7.71 -10.96 -55.28
N ILE A 3 -6.65 -11.31 -54.56
CA ILE A 3 -6.75 -12.01 -53.26
C ILE A 3 -6.94 -10.94 -52.18
N LYS A 4 -8.15 -10.86 -51.61
CA LYS A 4 -8.48 -9.96 -50.49
C LYS A 4 -7.92 -10.58 -49.20
N SER A 5 -6.76 -10.11 -48.74
CA SER A 5 -6.17 -10.51 -47.47
C SER A 5 -7.00 -9.99 -46.29
N LYS A 6 -7.45 -10.90 -45.41
CA LYS A 6 -8.20 -10.59 -44.19
C LYS A 6 -7.23 -10.20 -43.06
N THR A 7 -6.72 -8.97 -43.10
CA THR A 7 -5.80 -8.42 -42.09
C THR A 7 -6.48 -8.00 -40.77
N SER A 8 -7.81 -8.19 -40.65
CA SER A 8 -8.61 -7.69 -39.52
C SER A 8 -8.39 -8.47 -38.22
N THR A 9 -8.15 -9.78 -38.30
CA THR A 9 -8.12 -10.67 -37.12
C THR A 9 -6.86 -10.47 -36.26
N ILE A 10 -5.75 -10.07 -36.88
CA ILE A 10 -4.46 -9.86 -36.21
C ILE A 10 -4.50 -8.61 -35.31
N LYS A 11 -5.20 -7.56 -35.77
CA LYS A 11 -5.39 -6.32 -34.99
C LYS A 11 -6.23 -6.55 -33.74
N SER A 12 -7.33 -7.30 -33.85
CA SER A 12 -8.20 -7.61 -32.71
C SER A 12 -7.54 -8.48 -31.65
N VAL A 13 -6.67 -9.43 -32.04
CA VAL A 13 -5.92 -10.26 -31.09
C VAL A 13 -4.90 -9.43 -30.31
N SER A 14 -4.22 -8.49 -30.97
CA SER A 14 -3.24 -7.61 -30.30
C SER A 14 -3.90 -6.65 -29.31
N VAL A 15 -5.08 -6.11 -29.64
CA VAL A 15 -5.87 -5.27 -28.72
C VAL A 15 -6.40 -6.08 -27.54
N ALA A 16 -6.86 -7.31 -27.76
CA ALA A 16 -7.33 -8.19 -26.69
C ALA A 16 -6.20 -8.61 -25.73
N LEU A 17 -5.02 -8.93 -26.26
CA LEU A 17 -3.82 -9.21 -25.45
C LEU A 17 -3.35 -7.98 -24.67
N GLY A 18 -3.33 -6.80 -25.30
CA GLY A 18 -3.00 -5.54 -24.62
C GLY A 18 -3.97 -5.22 -23.50
N ALA A 19 -5.29 -5.39 -23.73
CA ALA A 19 -6.31 -5.20 -22.72
C ALA A 19 -6.18 -6.20 -21.55
N LEU A 20 -5.90 -7.47 -21.81
CA LEU A 20 -5.70 -8.48 -20.77
C LEU A 20 -4.48 -8.19 -19.89
N VAL A 21 -3.37 -7.74 -20.50
CA VAL A 21 -2.17 -7.34 -19.77
C VAL A 21 -2.44 -6.11 -18.91
N LEU A 22 -3.11 -5.06 -19.43
CA LEU A 22 -3.49 -3.90 -18.62
C LEU A 22 -4.41 -4.26 -17.44
N VAL A 23 -5.42 -5.12 -17.66
CA VAL A 23 -6.36 -5.53 -16.59
C VAL A 23 -5.62 -6.32 -15.50
N ASN A 24 -4.74 -7.25 -15.86
CA ASN A 24 -4.00 -8.06 -14.90
C ASN A 24 -2.97 -7.21 -14.11
N THR A 25 -2.36 -6.23 -14.77
CA THR A 25 -1.40 -5.30 -14.16
C THR A 25 -2.11 -4.30 -13.22
N GLY A 26 -3.28 -3.80 -13.61
CA GLY A 26 -4.11 -2.96 -12.75
C GLY A 26 -4.63 -3.69 -11.52
N ALA A 27 -5.03 -4.97 -11.67
CA ALA A 27 -5.49 -5.78 -10.55
C ALA A 27 -4.37 -6.04 -9.53
N CYS A 28 -3.17 -6.44 -9.98
CA CYS A 28 -2.06 -6.71 -9.06
C CYS A 28 -1.55 -5.44 -8.35
N ALA A 29 -1.55 -4.30 -9.03
CA ALA A 29 -1.25 -3.00 -8.42
C ALA A 29 -2.28 -2.59 -7.35
N GLN A 30 -3.57 -2.84 -7.60
CA GLN A 30 -4.64 -2.61 -6.62
C GLN A 30 -4.47 -3.48 -5.37
N TYR A 31 -4.29 -4.80 -5.52
CA TYR A 31 -4.06 -5.71 -4.39
C TYR A 31 -2.85 -5.31 -3.53
N ALA A 32 -1.72 -4.96 -4.17
CA ALA A 32 -0.53 -4.52 -3.45
C ALA A 32 -0.76 -3.18 -2.71
N SER A 33 -1.52 -2.27 -3.31
CA SER A 33 -1.85 -0.98 -2.68
C SER A 33 -2.77 -1.14 -1.47
N ASP A 34 -3.77 -2.02 -1.54
CA ASP A 34 -4.71 -2.25 -0.45
C ASP A 34 -4.03 -2.99 0.71
N GLN A 35 -3.13 -3.93 0.42
CA GLN A 35 -2.33 -4.59 1.46
C GLN A 35 -1.40 -3.62 2.18
N ALA A 36 -0.75 -2.71 1.44
CA ALA A 36 0.09 -1.67 2.03
C ALA A 36 -0.73 -0.67 2.87
N ALA A 37 -1.93 -0.28 2.42
CA ALA A 37 -2.84 0.56 3.19
C ALA A 37 -3.29 -0.12 4.49
N HIS A 38 -3.64 -1.42 4.44
CA HIS A 38 -4.03 -2.18 5.62
C HIS A 38 -2.88 -2.30 6.63
N ALA A 39 -1.66 -2.58 6.17
CA ALA A 39 -0.47 -2.63 7.02
C ALA A 39 -0.20 -1.27 7.70
N ALA A 40 -0.38 -0.17 6.97
CA ALA A 40 -0.24 1.18 7.50
C ALA A 40 -1.25 1.44 8.65
N ASP A 41 -2.51 1.05 8.47
CA ASP A 41 -3.57 1.22 9.49
C ASP A 41 -3.28 0.40 10.76
N VAL A 42 -2.89 -0.87 10.61
CA VAL A 42 -2.54 -1.72 11.75
C VAL A 42 -1.40 -1.09 12.56
N ARG A 43 -0.35 -0.60 11.90
CA ARG A 43 0.77 0.08 12.57
C ARG A 43 0.34 1.39 13.23
N ALA A 44 -0.57 2.16 12.61
CA ALA A 44 -1.10 3.37 13.21
C ALA A 44 -1.90 3.10 14.50
N ILE A 45 -2.72 2.03 14.51
CA ILE A 45 -3.46 1.59 15.70
C ILE A 45 -2.50 1.17 16.81
N GLN A 46 -1.49 0.37 16.47
CA GLN A 46 -0.45 -0.05 17.43
C GLN A 46 0.31 1.15 18.01
N ALA A 47 0.69 2.11 17.18
CA ALA A 47 1.36 3.32 17.65
C ALA A 47 0.50 4.15 18.61
N ARG A 48 -0.83 4.23 18.39
CA ARG A 48 -1.74 4.89 19.32
C ARG A 48 -1.83 4.17 20.66
N ARG A 49 -1.78 2.83 20.65
CA ARG A 49 -1.72 2.02 21.88
C ARG A 49 -0.43 2.27 22.66
N ASP A 50 0.72 2.28 21.99
CA ASP A 50 2.00 2.56 22.66
C ASP A 50 2.04 3.99 23.20
N GLN A 51 1.52 4.96 22.46
CA GLN A 51 1.42 6.34 22.95
C GLN A 51 0.54 6.44 24.19
N HIS A 52 -0.56 5.68 24.24
CA HIS A 52 -1.41 5.61 25.43
C HIS A 52 -0.65 4.97 26.60
N ALA A 53 0.07 3.87 26.38
CA ALA A 53 0.91 3.24 27.40
C ALA A 53 2.00 4.19 27.91
N ALA A 54 2.62 4.98 27.03
CA ALA A 54 3.58 6.00 27.38
C ALA A 54 2.97 7.07 28.32
N ASN A 55 1.78 7.56 27.98
CA ASN A 55 1.08 8.54 28.80
C ASN A 55 0.70 7.97 30.17
N VAL A 56 0.25 6.71 30.22
CA VAL A 56 -0.07 6.03 31.47
C VAL A 56 1.18 5.85 32.35
N ALA A 57 2.30 5.38 31.77
CA ALA A 57 3.57 5.27 32.49
C ALA A 57 4.04 6.63 33.04
N ALA A 58 3.92 7.69 32.24
CA ALA A 58 4.26 9.05 32.68
C ALA A 58 3.36 9.55 33.83
N LEU A 59 2.07 9.20 33.82
CA LEU A 59 1.15 9.54 34.92
C LEU A 59 1.51 8.85 36.24
N TYR A 60 2.05 7.63 36.17
CA TYR A 60 2.55 6.90 37.34
C TYR A 60 3.99 7.27 37.73
N GLY A 61 4.63 8.21 37.03
CA GLY A 61 5.98 8.67 37.31
C GLY A 61 7.10 7.78 36.75
N ASP A 62 6.76 6.74 35.98
CA ASP A 62 7.73 5.88 35.31
C ASP A 62 8.13 6.48 33.95
N TYR A 63 9.00 7.49 34.01
CA TYR A 63 9.44 8.22 32.82
C TYR A 63 10.32 7.39 31.89
N ALA A 64 11.05 6.39 32.40
CA ALA A 64 11.88 5.51 31.59
C ALA A 64 11.00 4.59 30.73
N ALA A 65 9.96 3.99 31.31
CA ALA A 65 8.98 3.23 30.56
C ALA A 65 8.19 4.14 29.59
N ALA A 66 7.84 5.35 30.01
CA ALA A 66 7.15 6.32 29.15
C ALA A 66 7.96 6.65 27.89
N ASP A 67 9.26 6.91 28.02
CA ASP A 67 10.14 7.21 26.90
C ASP A 67 10.30 6.01 25.95
N ALA A 68 10.45 4.79 26.50
CA ALA A 68 10.50 3.57 25.70
C ALA A 68 9.22 3.35 24.87
N TYR A 69 8.05 3.52 25.47
CA TYR A 69 6.77 3.41 24.77
C TYR A 69 6.55 4.55 23.76
N ALA A 70 6.96 5.77 24.08
CA ALA A 70 6.89 6.91 23.17
C ALA A 70 7.80 6.69 21.94
N HIS A 71 9.00 6.14 22.15
CA HIS A 71 9.91 5.77 21.07
C HIS A 71 9.30 4.67 20.18
N ALA A 72 8.74 3.61 20.77
CA ALA A 72 8.06 2.56 20.02
C ALA A 72 6.88 3.11 19.18
N ALA A 73 6.07 3.99 19.78
CA ALA A 73 4.97 4.68 19.08
C ALA A 73 5.47 5.49 17.88
N HIS A 74 6.58 6.22 18.06
CA HIS A 74 7.20 7.00 17.00
C HIS A 74 7.68 6.13 15.84
N VAL A 75 8.43 5.06 16.12
CA VAL A 75 8.92 4.12 15.11
C VAL A 75 7.77 3.53 14.30
N ARG A 76 6.70 3.08 14.96
CA ARG A 76 5.52 2.52 14.29
C ARG A 76 4.76 3.55 13.47
N ARG A 77 4.69 4.82 13.90
CA ARG A 77 4.13 5.93 13.08
C ARG A 77 4.93 6.15 11.81
N VAL A 78 6.26 6.25 11.92
CA VAL A 78 7.13 6.46 10.75
C VAL A 78 6.97 5.32 9.74
N GLN A 79 6.91 4.08 10.22
CA GLN A 79 6.67 2.91 9.38
C GLN A 79 5.29 2.93 8.72
N SER A 80 4.24 3.33 9.45
CA SER A 80 2.88 3.51 8.91
C SER A 80 2.86 4.56 7.79
N TYR A 81 3.50 5.72 7.98
CA TYR A 81 3.59 6.75 6.93
C TYR A 81 4.34 6.26 5.70
N ARG A 82 5.40 5.45 5.89
CA ARG A 82 6.14 4.85 4.78
C ARG A 82 5.26 3.90 3.98
N ASP A 83 4.51 3.01 4.64
CA ASP A 83 3.61 2.07 3.97
C ASP A 83 2.47 2.78 3.25
N ALA A 84 1.87 3.81 3.88
CA ALA A 84 0.84 4.65 3.26
C ALA A 84 1.40 5.36 2.01
N GLY A 85 2.64 5.86 2.08
CA GLY A 85 3.33 6.43 0.94
C GLY A 85 3.61 5.42 -0.17
N TYR A 86 3.94 4.17 0.17
CA TYR A 86 4.07 3.07 -0.80
C TYR A 86 2.72 2.74 -1.46
N ALA A 87 1.65 2.64 -0.68
CA ALA A 87 0.29 2.41 -1.20
C ALA A 87 -0.13 3.51 -2.17
N GLN A 88 0.12 4.78 -1.81
CA GLN A 88 -0.18 5.91 -2.68
C GLN A 88 0.64 5.88 -3.96
N ARG A 89 1.92 5.50 -3.88
CA ARG A 89 2.79 5.36 -5.05
C ARG A 89 2.32 4.23 -5.96
N LEU A 90 1.92 3.09 -5.41
CA LEU A 90 1.35 1.98 -6.18
C LEU A 90 0.04 2.39 -6.88
N ARG A 91 -0.79 3.21 -6.24
CA ARG A 91 -2.00 3.76 -6.88
C ARG A 91 -1.70 4.77 -7.98
N TYR A 92 -0.68 5.61 -7.82
CA TYR A 92 -0.35 6.64 -8.82
C TYR A 92 0.44 6.12 -10.02
N TRP A 93 1.31 5.14 -9.81
CA TRP A 93 2.26 4.64 -10.82
C TRP A 93 1.91 3.23 -11.34
N GLY A 94 0.84 2.60 -10.83
CA GLY A 94 0.38 1.27 -11.22
C GLY A 94 -0.58 1.21 -12.42
N TYR A 95 -0.62 2.27 -13.24
CA TYR A 95 -1.43 2.36 -14.47
C TYR A 95 -0.54 2.36 -15.71
#